data_AF-A0A4V3WAX0-F1
#
_entry.id   AF-A0A4V3WAX0-F1
#
_cell.length_a   1.000
_cell.length_b   1.000
_cell.length_c   1.000
_cell.angle_alpha   90.00
_cell.angle_beta   90.00
_cell.angle_gamma   90.00
#
_symmetry.space_group_name_H-M   'P 1'
#
loop_
_entity.id
_entity.type
_entity.pdbx_description
1 polymer ?
#
loop_
_entity_poly.entity_id
_entity_poly.type
_entity_poly.pdbx_seq_one_letter_code
_entity_poly.pdbx_strand_id
1 'polypeptide(L)'
;MKIIAGFILALVLIGGGYGFYTSSKEKAAIEQIDRLTARWADAAQLAASTSRISLSGPVKDMQQIVRELEAVEPWTCTKGVKTALLAGMRAEIDVYMTFMRLGDSEPVLEPIRHARDDQRLAAERLAGCR
;
A
#
# COMPACT_ATOMS: atom_id res chain seq x y z
N MET A 1 22.64 -49.47 -8.35
CA MET A 1 23.13 -48.31 -7.57
C MET A 1 23.29 -47.02 -8.41
N LYS A 2 22.46 -46.78 -9.43
CA LYS A 2 22.51 -45.53 -10.25
C LYS A 2 21.28 -44.61 -10.06
N ILE A 3 20.23 -45.09 -9.40
CA ILE A 3 18.94 -44.39 -9.25
C ILE A 3 18.90 -43.53 -7.96
N ILE A 4 19.66 -43.92 -6.92
CA ILE A 4 19.67 -43.24 -5.61
C ILE A 4 20.36 -41.87 -5.70
N ALA A 5 21.41 -41.74 -6.54
CA ALA A 5 22.12 -40.47 -6.72
C ALA A 5 21.27 -39.38 -7.39
N GLY A 6 20.32 -39.75 -8.25
CA GLY A 6 19.42 -38.80 -8.94
C GLY A 6 18.35 -38.21 -8.02
N PHE A 7 17.86 -39.00 -7.06
CA PHE A 7 16.84 -38.54 -6.11
C PHE A 7 17.41 -37.59 -5.04
N ILE A 8 18.65 -37.81 -4.62
CA ILE A 8 19.34 -36.93 -3.67
C ILE A 8 19.62 -35.55 -4.31
N LEU A 9 19.97 -35.51 -5.60
CA LEU A 9 20.18 -34.25 -6.32
C LEU A 9 18.89 -33.44 -6.49
N ALA A 10 17.75 -34.12 -6.71
CA ALA A 10 16.45 -33.46 -6.79
C ALA A 10 15.97 -32.91 -5.43
N LEU A 11 16.22 -33.63 -4.33
CA LEU A 11 15.83 -33.18 -2.99
C LEU A 11 16.66 -31.99 -2.49
N VAL A 12 17.93 -31.87 -2.90
CA VAL A 12 18.79 -30.72 -2.54
C VAL A 12 18.38 -29.44 -3.28
N LEU A 13 17.90 -29.53 -4.53
CA LEU A 13 17.39 -28.39 -5.29
C LEU A 13 16.01 -27.92 -4.78
N ILE A 14 15.19 -28.84 -4.27
CA ILE A 14 13.88 -28.52 -3.69
C ILE A 14 14.08 -27.97 -2.27
N GLY A 15 14.88 -28.57 -1.40
CA GLY A 15 15.00 -28.16 0.01
C GLY A 15 15.65 -26.79 0.27
N GLY A 16 16.60 -26.35 -0.56
CA GLY A 16 17.32 -25.07 -0.35
C GLY A 16 16.63 -23.82 -0.91
N GLY A 17 15.68 -23.97 -1.84
CA GLY A 17 15.09 -22.85 -2.57
C GLY A 17 13.91 -22.17 -1.88
N TYR A 18 13.08 -22.90 -1.13
CA TYR A 18 11.81 -22.35 -0.62
C TYR A 18 12.01 -21.29 0.47
N GLY A 19 12.98 -21.44 1.37
CA GLY A 19 13.20 -20.46 2.44
C GLY A 19 13.81 -19.13 1.96
N PHE A 20 14.65 -19.17 0.93
CA PHE A 20 15.29 -17.97 0.38
C PHE A 20 14.37 -17.21 -0.59
N TYR A 21 13.58 -17.94 -1.40
CA TYR A 21 12.67 -17.34 -2.38
C TYR A 21 11.50 -16.58 -1.74
N THR A 22 10.96 -17.07 -0.62
CA THR A 22 9.88 -16.39 0.11
C THR A 22 10.36 -15.10 0.78
N SER A 23 11.57 -15.10 1.35
CA SER A 23 12.15 -13.91 2.00
C SER A 23 12.39 -12.76 1.02
N SER A 24 12.83 -13.07 -0.21
CA SER A 24 13.05 -12.04 -1.25
C SER A 24 11.74 -11.38 -1.69
N LYS A 25 10.67 -12.17 -1.88
CA LYS A 25 9.34 -11.64 -2.25
C LYS A 25 8.72 -10.78 -1.15
N GLU A 26 8.86 -11.20 0.11
CA GLU A 26 8.35 -10.44 1.25
C GLU A 26 9.01 -9.05 1.35
N LYS A 27 10.34 -8.99 1.25
CA LYS A 27 11.07 -7.70 1.21
C LYS A 27 10.64 -6.82 0.03
N ALA A 28 10.47 -7.42 -1.14
CA ALA A 28 10.01 -6.70 -2.33
C ALA A 28 8.59 -6.13 -2.17
N ALA A 29 7.70 -6.84 -1.46
CA ALA A 29 6.36 -6.36 -1.16
C ALA A 29 6.39 -5.19 -0.15
N ILE A 30 7.20 -5.30 0.91
CA ILE A 30 7.37 -4.22 1.89
C ILE A 30 7.90 -2.96 1.22
N GLU A 31 8.96 -3.09 0.41
CA GLU A 31 9.57 -1.94 -0.28
C GLU A 31 8.59 -1.29 -1.28
N GLN A 32 7.79 -2.09 -1.99
CA GLN A 32 6.75 -1.55 -2.87
C GLN A 32 5.70 -0.75 -2.10
N ILE A 33 5.21 -1.29 -0.98
CA ILE A 33 4.23 -0.59 -0.13
C ILE A 33 4.82 0.69 0.46
N ASP A 34 6.08 0.66 0.93
CA ASP A 34 6.78 1.85 1.44
C ASP A 34 6.87 2.95 0.38
N ARG A 35 7.31 2.60 -0.85
CA ARG A 35 7.41 3.57 -1.96
C ARG A 35 6.05 4.17 -2.34
N LEU A 36 5.00 3.35 -2.39
CA LEU A 36 3.65 3.82 -2.69
C LEU A 36 3.10 4.73 -1.59
N THR A 37 3.39 4.43 -0.33
CA THR A 37 2.96 5.23 0.83
C THR A 37 3.66 6.59 0.86
N ALA A 38 4.95 6.64 0.51
CA ALA A 38 5.67 7.91 0.37
C ALA A 38 5.08 8.78 -0.75
N ARG A 39 4.84 8.21 -1.94
CA ARG A 39 4.18 8.91 -3.04
C ARG A 39 2.77 9.38 -2.70
N TRP A 40 2.05 8.59 -1.91
CA TRP A 40 0.74 8.97 -1.40
C TRP A 40 0.83 10.23 -0.55
N ALA A 41 1.76 10.28 0.41
CA ALA A 41 1.93 11.42 1.29
C ALA A 41 2.21 12.71 0.49
N ASP A 42 3.06 12.64 -0.53
CA ASP A 42 3.35 13.78 -1.41
C ASP A 42 2.10 14.24 -2.17
N ALA A 43 1.36 13.30 -2.77
CA ALA A 43 0.14 13.60 -3.53
C ALA A 43 -0.97 14.17 -2.62
N ALA A 44 -1.13 13.63 -1.41
CA ALA A 44 -2.07 14.11 -0.40
C ALA A 44 -1.71 15.51 0.09
N GLN A 45 -0.44 15.80 0.32
CA GLN A 45 0.02 17.15 0.69
C GLN A 45 -0.25 18.17 -0.44
N LEU A 46 -0.01 17.77 -1.69
CA LEU A 46 -0.32 18.61 -2.84
C LEU A 46 -1.83 18.85 -2.96
N ALA A 47 -2.65 17.81 -2.81
CA ALA A 47 -4.10 17.91 -2.82
C ALA A 47 -4.60 18.86 -1.71
N ALA A 48 -4.09 18.74 -0.49
CA ALA A 48 -4.45 19.59 0.65
C ALA A 48 -4.10 21.07 0.47
N SER A 49 -3.12 21.39 -0.38
CA SER A 49 -2.70 22.77 -0.69
C SER A 49 -3.24 23.29 -2.03
N THR A 50 -4.01 22.48 -2.76
CA THR A 50 -4.53 22.83 -4.09
C THR A 50 -5.96 23.38 -3.99
N SER A 51 -6.23 24.47 -4.71
CA SER A 51 -7.59 25.02 -4.79
C SER A 51 -8.57 24.03 -5.44
N ARG A 52 -9.84 24.11 -5.05
CA ARG A 52 -10.91 23.21 -5.53
C ARG A 52 -10.95 23.02 -7.06
N ILE A 53 -10.71 24.07 -7.84
CA ILE A 53 -10.80 24.05 -9.31
C ILE A 53 -9.68 23.20 -9.93
N SER A 54 -8.51 23.14 -9.29
CA SER A 54 -7.32 22.44 -9.79
C SER A 54 -7.10 21.08 -9.13
N LEU A 55 -7.97 20.69 -8.20
CA LEU A 55 -7.81 19.50 -7.35
C LEU A 55 -7.96 18.17 -8.11
N SER A 56 -8.55 18.20 -9.31
CA SER A 56 -8.74 17.03 -10.17
C SER A 56 -7.42 16.33 -10.56
N GLY A 57 -6.33 17.09 -10.72
CA GLY A 57 -4.99 16.56 -11.02
C GLY A 57 -4.44 15.72 -9.85
N PRO A 58 -4.22 16.33 -8.67
CA PRO A 58 -3.76 15.60 -7.49
C PRO A 58 -4.63 14.39 -7.12
N VAL A 59 -5.97 14.50 -7.20
CA VAL A 59 -6.87 13.38 -6.90
C VAL A 59 -6.71 12.23 -7.89
N LYS A 60 -6.45 12.50 -9.17
CA LYS A 60 -6.15 11.47 -10.17
C LYS A 60 -4.87 10.71 -9.81
N ASP A 61 -3.84 11.41 -9.35
CA ASP A 61 -2.57 10.79 -8.94
C ASP A 61 -2.77 9.92 -7.70
N MET A 62 -3.54 10.40 -6.72
CA MET A 62 -3.95 9.61 -5.55
C MET A 62 -4.69 8.33 -5.96
N GLN A 63 -5.69 8.43 -6.84
CA GLN A 63 -6.43 7.26 -7.36
C GLN A 63 -5.52 6.28 -8.11
N GLN A 64 -4.49 6.77 -8.79
CA GLN A 64 -3.50 5.94 -9.47
C GLN A 64 -2.65 5.15 -8.46
N ILE A 65 -2.18 5.78 -7.39
CA ILE A 65 -1.43 5.13 -6.32
C ILE A 65 -2.26 4.04 -5.63
N VAL A 66 -3.56 4.28 -5.41
CA VAL A 66 -4.48 3.25 -4.86
C VAL A 66 -4.55 2.03 -5.76
N ARG A 67 -4.69 2.20 -7.08
CA ARG A 67 -4.69 1.08 -8.04
C ARG A 67 -3.38 0.33 -8.06
N GLU A 68 -2.25 1.03 -7.94
CA GLU A 68 -0.94 0.41 -7.84
C GLU A 68 -0.78 -0.39 -6.54
N LEU A 69 -1.25 0.14 -5.41
CA LEU A 69 -1.26 -0.58 -4.13
C LEU A 69 -2.17 -1.81 -4.17
N GLU A 70 -3.32 -1.74 -4.85
CA GLU A 70 -4.20 -2.89 -5.10
C GLU A 70 -3.50 -4.00 -5.88
N ALA A 71 -2.61 -3.65 -6.81
CA ALA A 71 -1.85 -4.61 -7.61
C ALA A 71 -0.68 -5.27 -6.86
N VAL A 72 -0.21 -4.69 -5.74
CA VAL A 72 0.86 -5.30 -4.94
C VAL A 72 0.36 -6.61 -4.34
N GLU A 73 0.99 -7.75 -4.66
CA GLU A 73 0.68 -9.02 -4.00
C GLU A 73 1.06 -8.93 -2.50
N PRO A 74 0.09 -9.03 -1.57
CA PRO A 74 0.40 -8.99 -0.15
C PRO A 74 1.04 -10.31 0.30
N TRP A 75 2.05 -10.21 1.15
CA TRP A 75 2.58 -11.34 1.91
C TRP A 75 1.85 -11.46 3.24
N THR A 76 2.09 -12.54 4.00
CA THR A 76 1.39 -12.82 5.27
C THR A 76 1.41 -11.63 6.23
N CYS A 77 2.56 -10.97 6.41
CA CYS A 77 2.68 -9.79 7.28
C CYS A 77 2.00 -8.54 6.70
N THR A 78 2.12 -8.30 5.38
CA THR A 78 1.67 -7.05 4.75
C THR A 78 0.20 -7.03 4.36
N LYS A 79 -0.52 -8.16 4.43
CA LYS A 79 -1.94 -8.24 4.06
C LYS A 79 -2.82 -7.29 4.88
N GLY A 80 -2.62 -7.25 6.20
CA GLY A 80 -3.36 -6.35 7.09
C GLY A 80 -3.02 -4.88 6.82
N VAL A 81 -1.72 -4.59 6.62
CA VAL A 81 -1.21 -3.25 6.28
C VAL A 81 -1.85 -2.74 4.99
N LYS A 82 -1.77 -3.52 3.91
CA LYS A 82 -2.35 -3.15 2.60
C LYS A 82 -3.84 -2.85 2.73
N THR A 83 -4.58 -3.67 3.47
CA THR A 83 -6.02 -3.49 3.65
C THR A 83 -6.34 -2.18 4.36
N ALA A 84 -5.62 -1.86 5.44
CA ALA A 84 -5.80 -0.62 6.19
C ALA A 84 -5.42 0.61 5.36
N LEU A 85 -4.29 0.55 4.64
CA LEU A 85 -3.86 1.62 3.74
C LEU A 85 -4.91 1.90 2.66
N LEU A 86 -5.40 0.86 1.97
CA LEU A 86 -6.41 1.04 0.92
C LEU A 86 -7.70 1.66 1.46
N ALA A 87 -8.14 1.27 2.66
CA ALA A 87 -9.33 1.86 3.28
C ALA A 87 -9.14 3.35 3.57
N GLY A 88 -8.05 3.72 4.24
CA GLY A 88 -7.76 5.13 4.56
C GLY A 88 -7.55 5.99 3.31
N MET A 89 -6.78 5.48 2.33
CA MET A 89 -6.53 6.18 1.06
C MET A 89 -7.83 6.44 0.28
N ARG A 90 -8.72 5.44 0.18
CA ARG A 90 -10.01 5.61 -0.50
C ARG A 90 -10.93 6.60 0.22
N ALA A 91 -10.96 6.56 1.56
CA ALA A 91 -11.73 7.51 2.35
C ALA A 91 -11.25 8.96 2.11
N GLU A 92 -9.94 9.19 2.09
CA GLU A 92 -9.36 10.50 1.82
C GLU A 92 -9.64 10.99 0.38
N ILE A 93 -9.60 10.11 -0.62
CA ILE A 93 -10.06 10.46 -1.98
C ILE A 93 -11.53 10.89 -1.99
N ASP A 94 -12.41 10.16 -1.29
CA ASP A 94 -13.85 10.46 -1.26
C ASP A 94 -14.14 11.83 -0.63
N VAL A 95 -13.36 12.21 0.39
CA VAL A 95 -13.36 13.56 0.97
C VAL A 95 -13.04 14.60 -0.11
N TYR A 96 -11.94 14.45 -0.85
CA TYR A 96 -11.58 15.40 -1.91
C TYR A 96 -12.62 15.44 -3.03
N MET A 97 -13.18 14.29 -3.42
CA MET A 97 -14.25 14.20 -4.42
C MET A 97 -15.53 14.92 -3.94
N THR A 98 -15.87 14.77 -2.67
CA THR A 98 -17.02 15.45 -2.05
C THR A 98 -16.78 16.95 -1.94
N PHE A 99 -15.59 17.37 -1.51
CA PHE A 99 -15.19 18.78 -1.50
C PHE A 99 -15.27 19.41 -2.91
N MET A 100 -14.79 18.70 -3.94
CA MET A 100 -14.91 19.15 -5.34
C MET A 100 -16.37 19.29 -5.78
N ARG A 101 -17.29 18.46 -5.29
CA ARG A 101 -18.71 18.47 -5.66
C ARG A 101 -19.55 19.47 -4.88
N LEU A 102 -19.43 19.51 -3.55
CA LEU A 102 -20.29 20.29 -2.66
C LEU A 102 -19.72 21.68 -2.35
N GLY A 103 -18.39 21.82 -2.28
CA GLY A 103 -17.72 23.04 -1.82
C GLY A 103 -17.52 23.10 -0.33
N ASP A 104 -17.35 24.30 0.21
CA ASP A 104 -17.00 24.55 1.62
C ASP A 104 -18.17 24.30 2.60
N SER A 105 -19.27 23.73 2.13
CA SER A 105 -20.57 23.66 2.80
C SER A 105 -20.74 22.51 3.79
N GLU A 106 -19.76 21.61 3.94
CA GLU A 106 -19.75 20.57 4.98
C GLU A 106 -18.42 20.43 5.72
N PRO A 107 -18.42 20.09 7.02
CA PRO A 107 -17.21 19.78 7.76
C PRO A 107 -16.67 18.40 7.31
N VAL A 108 -15.81 18.41 6.30
CA VAL A 108 -15.18 17.19 5.74
C VAL A 108 -14.01 16.66 6.59
N LEU A 109 -13.73 17.26 7.75
CA LEU A 109 -12.48 17.06 8.50
C LEU A 109 -12.43 15.79 9.35
N GLU A 110 -13.55 15.34 9.91
CA GLU A 110 -13.56 14.18 10.83
C GLU A 110 -13.22 12.85 10.13
N PRO A 111 -13.76 12.54 8.93
CA PRO A 111 -13.34 11.35 8.18
C PRO A 111 -11.83 11.34 7.85
N ILE A 112 -11.23 12.51 7.58
CA ILE A 112 -9.79 12.63 7.27
C ILE A 112 -8.94 12.29 8.49
N ARG A 113 -9.33 12.75 9.68
CA ARG A 113 -8.56 12.51 10.91
C ARG A 113 -8.44 11.01 11.18
N HIS A 114 -9.57 10.30 11.14
CA HIS A 114 -9.59 8.84 11.32
C HIS A 114 -8.82 8.09 10.22
N ALA A 115 -9.03 8.45 8.95
CA ALA A 115 -8.32 7.80 7.84
C ALA A 115 -6.79 7.92 7.97
N ARG A 116 -6.30 9.08 8.43
CA ARG A 116 -4.87 9.33 8.63
C ARG A 116 -4.32 8.62 9.87
N ASP A 117 -5.09 8.52 10.94
CA ASP A 117 -4.71 7.73 12.12
C ASP A 117 -4.60 6.23 11.75
N ASP A 118 -5.52 5.72 10.93
CA ASP A 118 -5.48 4.35 10.40
C ASP A 118 -4.26 4.11 9.49
N GLN A 119 -3.94 5.07 8.62
CA GLN A 119 -2.73 5.03 7.78
C GLN A 119 -1.46 5.05 8.65
N ARG A 120 -1.41 5.84 9.73
CA ARG A 120 -0.27 5.87 10.66
C ARG A 120 -0.10 4.53 11.35
N LEU A 121 -1.18 3.95 11.85
CA LEU A 121 -1.16 2.62 12.45
C LEU A 121 -0.74 1.54 11.44
N ALA A 122 -1.15 1.68 10.17
CA ALA A 122 -0.70 0.79 9.11
C ALA A 122 0.81 0.93 8.84
N ALA A 123 1.36 2.14 8.87
CA ALA A 123 2.80 2.37 8.76
C ALA A 123 3.59 1.80 9.95
N GLU A 124 3.08 1.94 11.18
CA GLU A 124 3.66 1.32 12.38
C GLU A 124 3.67 -0.21 12.27
N ARG A 125 2.58 -0.80 11.76
CA ARG A 125 2.51 -2.26 11.49
C ARG A 125 3.47 -2.70 10.39
N LEU A 126 3.64 -1.89 9.35
CA LEU A 126 4.59 -2.18 8.27
C LEU A 126 6.04 -2.17 8.77
N ALA A 127 6.37 -1.26 9.68
CA ALA A 127 7.68 -1.26 10.34
C ALA A 127 7.93 -2.53 11.15
N GLY A 128 6.89 -3.13 11.74
CA GLY A 128 6.97 -4.42 12.43
C GLY A 128 7.12 -5.64 11.52
N CYS A 129 6.93 -5.48 10.20
CA CYS A 129 7.18 -6.53 9.20
C CYS A 129 8.63 -6.57 8.69
N ARG A 130 9.44 -5.58 9.07
CA ARG A 130 10.83 -5.42 8.61
C ARG A 130 11.80 -6.18 9.50
#